data_AF-A0AAU9KZP6-F1
#
_entry.id   AF-A0AAU9KZP6-F1
#
_cell.length_a   1.000
_cell.length_b   1.000
_cell.length_c   1.000
_cell.angle_alpha   90.00
_cell.angle_beta   90.00
_cell.angle_gamma   90.00
#
_symmetry.space_group_name_H-M   'P 1'
#
loop_
_entity.id
_entity.type
_entity.pdbx_description
1 polymer ?
#
loop_
_entity_poly.entity_id
_entity_poly.type
_entity_poly.pdbx_seq_one_letter_code
_entity_poly.pdbx_strand_id
1 'polypeptide(L)'
;MLSAVLETGAVIQATHVSSSYSFQSLVERGSFSSGPLTLSLCSTEKPYEKLKVALNGQVTWAVTGTKLATFEIEFGAAEETTDTRCLVHFKSVAHQKKVNRLQLTGWYLGVAGSRLIGDEGKGDSSLFSLVVVSSRAAFLLDTTRSLMSQSTHSSILSESQRLSFMQNGYLQIRGAVALTLANTALRRINHDLGIPGNMIDGGVEGNIKLAGNTSNSDAILNLYYLSDVSKYVEALVGAGQVVPPQGAQIALRFPELGEPREPLGTEWHTDGMRQGRLHPFTLLAGIALSNVSEPLCGNLTVFSGSHLSLQGRLAADGKLHGYDGEAYKADSVWGDGRLPDMGTPIQLLAARGDLVLAHPDPRWS
;
A
#
# COMPACT_ATOMS: atom_id res chain seq x y z
N MET A 1 36.87 14.10 11.02
CA MET A 1 36.71 13.26 9.80
C MET A 1 35.51 12.32 9.89
N LEU A 2 35.28 11.57 10.98
CA LEU A 2 34.17 10.59 11.06
C LEU A 2 32.73 11.16 11.02
N SER A 3 32.52 12.42 11.44
CA SER A 3 31.24 13.12 11.18
C SER A 3 30.93 13.25 9.69
N ALA A 4 31.93 13.23 8.81
CA ALA A 4 31.74 13.20 7.36
C ALA A 4 31.49 11.79 6.81
N VAL A 5 31.65 10.72 7.62
CA VAL A 5 31.45 9.33 7.18
C VAL A 5 30.08 8.79 7.63
N LEU A 6 29.52 9.32 8.72
CA LEU A 6 28.14 9.06 9.16
C LEU A 6 27.13 9.89 8.35
N GLU A 7 27.16 9.72 7.03
CA GLU A 7 26.21 10.33 6.12
C GLU A 7 24.89 9.53 6.08
N THR A 8 23.82 10.20 5.65
CA THR A 8 22.56 9.51 5.36
C THR A 8 22.82 8.44 4.30
N GLY A 9 22.41 7.21 4.59
CA GLY A 9 22.62 6.05 3.73
C GLY A 9 23.86 5.21 4.08
N ALA A 10 24.68 5.61 5.05
CA ALA A 10 25.77 4.77 5.54
C ALA A 10 25.23 3.55 6.32
N VAL A 11 25.89 2.40 6.19
CA VAL A 11 25.59 1.21 7.00
C VAL A 11 26.62 1.13 8.12
N ILE A 12 26.12 1.10 9.36
CA ILE A 12 26.96 0.97 10.55
C ILE A 12 26.68 -0.35 11.25
N GLN A 13 27.69 -0.86 11.93
CA GLN A 13 27.56 -1.84 12.99
C GLN A 13 27.77 -1.14 14.32
N ALA A 14 26.75 -1.14 15.16
CA ALA A 14 26.80 -0.61 16.50
C ALA A 14 26.97 -1.76 17.49
N THR A 15 28.07 -1.76 18.24
CA THR A 15 28.38 -2.78 19.24
C THR A 15 28.45 -2.13 20.61
N HIS A 16 27.60 -2.58 21.53
CA HIS A 16 27.66 -2.14 22.92
C HIS A 16 28.92 -2.68 23.60
N VAL A 17 29.74 -1.80 24.16
CA VAL A 17 31.11 -2.13 24.61
C VAL A 17 31.10 -3.16 25.73
N SER A 18 30.23 -3.00 26.73
CA SER A 18 30.25 -3.88 27.92
C SER A 18 29.55 -5.23 27.73
N SER A 19 28.58 -5.32 26.82
CA SER A 19 27.83 -6.58 26.59
C SER A 19 28.19 -7.30 25.30
N SER A 20 28.99 -6.69 24.43
CA SER A 20 29.31 -7.17 23.08
C SER A 20 28.10 -7.37 22.16
N TYR A 21 26.90 -6.96 22.59
CA TYR A 21 25.70 -7.02 21.75
C TYR A 21 25.88 -6.07 20.58
N SER A 22 25.59 -6.54 19.36
CA SER A 22 25.73 -5.73 18.17
C SER A 22 24.51 -5.83 17.26
N PHE A 23 24.27 -4.74 16.54
CA PHE A 23 23.25 -4.69 15.49
C PHE A 23 23.75 -3.85 14.32
N GLN A 24 23.20 -4.10 13.15
CA GLN A 24 23.45 -3.30 11.96
C GLN A 24 22.27 -2.37 11.69
N SER A 25 22.56 -1.17 11.19
CA SER A 25 21.54 -0.20 10.86
C SER A 25 22.00 0.73 9.76
N LEU A 26 21.03 1.18 8.95
CA LEU A 26 21.20 2.27 8.03
C LEU A 26 21.08 3.59 8.80
N VAL A 27 21.99 4.53 8.53
CA VAL A 27 22.01 5.83 9.19
C VAL A 27 21.19 6.83 8.40
N GLU A 28 20.34 7.58 9.08
CA GLU A 28 19.75 8.81 8.57
C GLU A 28 20.21 9.98 9.42
N ARG A 29 20.95 10.90 8.82
CA ARG A 29 21.48 12.08 9.49
C ARG A 29 20.41 13.18 9.54
N GLY A 30 20.18 13.73 10.73
CA GLY A 30 19.30 14.89 10.90
C GLY A 30 19.90 16.16 10.26
N SER A 31 19.04 16.97 9.63
CA SER A 31 19.44 18.22 8.97
C SER A 31 19.56 19.37 9.97
N PHE A 32 20.77 19.66 10.46
CA PHE A 32 21.07 20.94 11.11
C PHE A 32 22.49 21.40 10.76
N SER A 33 22.61 22.61 10.22
CA SER A 33 23.88 23.22 9.81
C SER A 33 24.73 23.73 10.98
N SER A 34 24.17 23.82 12.19
CA SER A 34 24.87 24.37 13.37
C SER A 34 24.57 23.65 14.70
N GLY A 35 24.00 22.44 14.67
CA GLY A 35 23.60 21.67 15.87
C GLY A 35 24.48 20.44 16.12
N PRO A 36 24.32 19.76 17.28
CA PRO A 36 25.00 18.49 17.54
C PRO A 36 24.56 17.43 16.53
N LEU A 37 25.43 16.47 16.24
CA LEU A 37 25.14 15.40 15.27
C LEU A 37 23.99 14.54 15.77
N THR A 38 22.87 14.54 15.06
CA THR A 38 21.73 13.66 15.36
C THR A 38 21.58 12.58 14.32
N LEU A 39 21.40 11.34 14.75
CA LEU A 39 21.17 10.18 13.89
C LEU A 39 19.84 9.52 14.20
N SER A 40 19.13 9.11 13.16
CA SER A 40 18.09 8.09 13.24
C SER A 40 18.67 6.79 12.70
N LEU A 41 18.29 5.68 13.34
CA LEU A 41 18.67 4.34 12.95
C LEU A 41 17.53 3.74 12.16
N CYS A 42 17.80 3.23 10.97
CA CYS A 42 16.84 2.64 10.04
C CYS A 42 17.15 1.15 9.83
N SER A 43 16.12 0.37 9.50
CA SER A 43 16.27 -1.05 9.20
C SER A 43 17.07 -1.23 7.90
N THR A 44 18.01 -2.17 7.90
CA THR A 44 18.77 -2.54 6.69
C THR A 44 17.92 -3.30 5.67
N GLU A 45 16.89 -4.02 6.13
CA GLU A 45 15.95 -4.76 5.27
C GLU A 45 14.84 -3.86 4.72
N LYS A 46 14.42 -2.87 5.52
CA LYS A 46 13.33 -1.94 5.18
C LYS A 46 13.74 -0.51 5.50
N PRO A 47 14.46 0.17 4.59
CA PRO A 47 15.08 1.47 4.84
C PRO A 47 14.14 2.59 5.32
N TYR A 48 12.84 2.46 5.04
CA TYR A 48 11.80 3.42 5.46
C TYR A 48 11.28 3.20 6.89
N GLU A 49 11.59 2.05 7.50
CA GLU A 49 11.28 1.79 8.90
C GLU A 49 12.42 2.31 9.79
N LYS A 50 12.11 3.24 10.71
CA LYS A 50 13.08 3.76 11.68
C LYS A 50 12.88 3.10 13.03
N LEU A 51 13.94 3.13 13.82
CA LEU A 51 13.93 2.58 15.16
C LEU A 51 12.97 3.36 16.06
N LYS A 52 12.15 2.63 16.80
CA LYS A 52 11.23 3.16 17.80
C LYS A 52 11.55 2.51 19.15
N VAL A 53 11.72 3.36 20.16
CA VAL A 53 11.86 2.93 21.56
C VAL A 53 10.61 3.36 22.33
N ALA A 54 9.82 2.39 22.75
CA ALA A 54 8.59 2.58 23.49
C ALA A 54 8.85 2.75 25.00
N LEU A 55 7.87 3.33 25.72
CA LEU A 55 7.96 3.60 27.17
C LEU A 55 8.12 2.34 28.02
N ASN A 56 7.60 1.21 27.52
CA ASN A 56 7.72 -0.10 28.15
C ASN A 56 9.08 -0.77 27.88
N GLY A 57 10.02 -0.08 27.21
CA GLY A 57 11.33 -0.63 26.82
C GLY A 57 11.29 -1.48 25.56
N GLN A 58 10.14 -1.59 24.88
CA GLN A 58 10.05 -2.34 23.63
C GLN A 58 10.71 -1.56 22.48
N VAL A 59 11.55 -2.26 21.73
CA VAL A 59 12.32 -1.71 20.60
C VAL A 59 11.84 -2.38 19.32
N THR A 60 11.38 -1.58 18.36
CA THR A 60 10.79 -2.07 17.10
C THR A 60 11.15 -1.15 15.94
N TRP A 61 11.16 -1.67 14.72
CA TRP A 61 11.17 -0.87 13.50
C TRP A 61 9.74 -0.39 13.18
N ALA A 62 9.56 0.87 12.80
CA ALA A 62 8.26 1.45 12.50
C ALA A 62 8.32 2.49 11.38
N VAL A 63 7.24 2.59 10.59
CA VAL A 63 7.08 3.58 9.52
C VAL A 63 6.70 4.96 10.11
N THR A 64 6.98 6.01 9.34
CA THR A 64 6.70 7.43 9.62
C THR A 64 5.27 7.67 10.14
N GLY A 65 5.11 8.56 11.13
CA GLY A 65 3.80 8.89 11.75
C GLY A 65 3.71 8.55 13.25
N THR A 66 4.70 7.85 13.80
CA THR A 66 4.85 7.66 15.26
C THR A 66 6.08 8.40 15.79
N LYS A 67 6.20 8.60 17.11
CA LYS A 67 7.41 9.20 17.71
C LYS A 67 8.60 8.22 17.57
N LEU A 68 9.39 8.40 16.52
CA LEU A 68 10.59 7.61 16.21
C LEU A 68 11.78 8.06 17.09
N ALA A 69 12.72 7.15 17.31
CA ALA A 69 13.91 7.44 18.11
C ALA A 69 14.92 8.22 17.26
N THR A 70 15.40 9.33 17.82
CA THR A 70 16.52 10.10 17.27
C THR A 70 17.54 10.28 18.38
N PHE A 71 18.81 10.08 18.05
CA PHE A 71 19.90 10.12 19.01
C PHE A 71 20.85 11.25 18.68
N GLU A 72 21.15 12.07 19.67
CA GLU A 72 22.31 12.96 19.64
C GLU A 72 23.56 12.12 19.89
N ILE A 73 24.60 12.32 19.09
CA ILE A 73 25.85 11.56 19.16
C ILE A 73 26.89 12.38 19.92
N GLU A 74 27.34 11.86 21.06
CA GLU A 74 28.51 12.37 21.77
C GLU A 74 29.67 11.40 21.56
N PHE A 75 30.81 11.88 21.07
CA PHE A 75 32.00 11.04 20.87
C PHE A 75 32.73 10.84 22.21
N GLY A 76 33.16 9.61 22.48
CA GLY A 76 34.04 9.29 23.61
C GLY A 76 35.43 9.91 23.45
N ALA A 77 36.18 10.05 24.55
CA ALA A 77 37.52 10.64 24.54
C ALA A 77 38.49 9.89 23.58
N ALA A 78 39.38 10.66 22.97
CA ALA A 78 39.98 10.45 21.64
C ALA A 78 41.00 9.30 21.45
N GLU A 79 41.08 8.29 22.31
CA GLU A 79 42.23 7.37 22.28
C GLU A 79 42.17 6.24 21.23
N GLU A 80 41.00 5.91 20.65
CA GLU A 80 40.89 4.86 19.60
C GLU A 80 39.93 5.23 18.46
N THR A 81 40.04 6.46 17.93
CA THR A 81 39.27 6.84 16.73
C THR A 81 40.09 6.56 15.48
N THR A 82 39.83 5.45 14.79
CA THR A 82 40.34 5.22 13.43
C THR A 82 39.33 5.77 12.41
N ASP A 83 39.70 5.93 11.14
CA ASP A 83 38.81 6.53 10.13
C ASP A 83 37.45 5.82 9.97
N THR A 84 37.33 4.56 10.41
CA THR A 84 36.14 3.73 10.25
C THR A 84 35.49 3.31 11.57
N ARG A 85 36.12 3.55 12.72
CA ARG A 85 35.63 3.13 14.04
C ARG A 85 35.65 4.28 15.04
N CYS A 86 34.56 4.45 15.78
CA CYS A 86 34.50 5.43 16.87
C CYS A 86 33.71 4.90 18.08
N LEU A 87 34.06 5.41 19.26
CA LEU A 87 33.30 5.19 20.48
C LEU A 87 32.33 6.36 20.66
N VAL A 88 31.05 6.05 20.86
CA VAL A 88 30.00 7.05 21.01
C VAL A 88 29.07 6.73 22.17
N HIS A 89 28.50 7.80 22.72
CA HIS A 89 27.30 7.75 23.52
C HIS A 89 26.14 8.23 22.65
N PHE A 90 25.10 7.41 22.57
CA PHE A 90 23.82 7.83 22.05
C PHE A 90 23.07 8.58 23.17
N LYS A 91 22.57 9.78 22.89
CA LYS A 91 21.78 10.57 23.84
C LYS A 91 20.39 10.80 23.31
N SER A 92 19.40 10.72 24.18
CA SER A 92 18.04 11.10 23.80
C SER A 92 17.95 12.61 23.58
N VAL A 93 17.36 13.03 22.46
CA VAL A 93 17.04 14.45 22.23
C VAL A 93 16.02 14.91 23.28
N ALA A 94 16.08 16.17 23.73
CA ALA A 94 15.36 16.64 24.92
C ALA A 94 13.85 16.35 24.95
N HIS A 95 13.18 16.35 23.78
CA HIS A 95 11.74 16.06 23.64
C HIS A 95 11.41 14.55 23.61
N GLN A 96 12.41 13.67 23.67
CA GLN A 96 12.29 12.21 23.67
C GLN A 96 12.69 11.57 25.00
N LYS A 97 13.11 12.37 26.00
CA LYS A 97 13.36 11.88 27.36
C LYS A 97 12.08 11.27 27.92
N LYS A 98 12.18 10.00 28.30
CA LYS A 98 11.06 9.18 28.75
C LYS A 98 11.44 8.53 30.07
N VAL A 99 10.51 8.54 31.02
CA VAL A 99 10.64 7.83 32.29
C VAL A 99 10.24 6.38 32.04
N ASN A 100 11.15 5.45 32.33
CA ASN A 100 10.88 4.02 32.20
C ASN A 100 10.16 3.46 33.44
N ARG A 101 9.82 2.17 33.44
CA ARG A 101 9.15 1.51 34.58
C ARG A 101 9.94 1.53 35.88
N LEU A 102 11.26 1.73 35.82
CA LEU A 102 12.15 1.85 36.97
C LEU A 102 12.32 3.31 37.43
N GLN A 103 11.49 4.24 36.93
CA GLN A 103 11.57 5.69 37.21
C GLN A 103 12.88 6.34 36.79
N LEU A 104 13.70 5.67 35.97
CA LEU A 104 14.90 6.24 35.39
C LEU A 104 14.55 6.96 34.08
N THR A 105 15.20 8.09 33.85
CA THR A 105 15.08 8.83 32.58
C THR A 105 16.13 8.31 31.62
N GLY A 106 15.71 7.65 30.53
CA GLY A 106 16.63 7.04 29.58
C GLY A 106 15.93 6.24 28.50
N TRP A 107 16.72 5.60 27.63
CA TRP A 107 16.22 4.69 26.60
C TRP A 107 17.08 3.42 26.59
N TYR A 108 16.51 2.32 26.11
CA TYR A 108 17.22 1.05 25.97
C TYR A 108 16.93 0.44 24.60
N LEU A 109 17.96 -0.14 23.99
CA LEU A 109 17.94 -0.84 22.71
C LEU A 109 17.73 -2.34 22.86
N GLY A 110 17.92 -2.89 24.06
CA GLY A 110 17.72 -4.32 24.30
C GLY A 110 18.13 -4.76 25.70
N VAL A 111 18.27 -6.07 25.85
CA VAL A 111 18.67 -6.74 27.09
C VAL A 111 19.83 -7.70 26.79
N ALA A 112 20.91 -7.62 27.56
CA ALA A 112 21.99 -8.62 27.55
C ALA A 112 22.06 -9.28 28.93
N GLY A 113 21.70 -10.57 29.00
CA GLY A 113 21.54 -11.26 30.28
C GLY A 113 20.41 -10.61 31.10
N SER A 114 20.76 -10.06 32.26
CA SER A 114 19.83 -9.32 33.15
C SER A 114 19.99 -7.80 33.08
N ARG A 115 20.88 -7.27 32.22
CA ARG A 115 21.17 -5.83 32.11
C ARG A 115 20.52 -5.23 30.86
N LEU A 116 20.04 -4.00 30.99
CA LEU A 116 19.51 -3.23 29.88
C LEU A 116 20.67 -2.60 29.10
N ILE A 117 20.52 -2.51 27.77
CA ILE A 117 21.53 -1.94 26.89
C ILE A 117 21.03 -0.57 26.44
N GLY A 118 21.70 0.53 26.78
CA GLY A 118 21.27 1.85 26.31
C GLY A 118 21.88 3.01 27.09
N ASP A 119 21.11 4.06 27.31
CA ASP A 119 21.51 5.25 28.05
C ASP A 119 21.28 5.03 29.55
N GLU A 120 22.30 4.48 30.21
CA GLU A 120 22.43 4.40 31.66
C GLU A 120 23.15 5.65 32.25
N GLY A 121 23.46 6.65 31.42
CA GLY A 121 24.20 7.85 31.80
C GLY A 121 25.62 7.90 31.22
N LYS A 122 26.60 8.31 32.02
CA LYS A 122 28.01 8.42 31.60
C LYS A 122 28.80 7.18 32.02
N GLY A 123 29.59 6.62 31.12
CA GLY A 123 30.50 5.48 31.39
C GLY A 123 30.35 4.33 30.38
N ASP A 124 31.11 3.24 30.61
CA ASP A 124 31.23 2.11 29.67
C ASP A 124 29.92 1.34 29.43
N SER A 125 28.95 1.45 30.35
CA SER A 125 27.63 0.83 30.21
C SER A 125 26.68 1.58 29.27
N SER A 126 27.09 2.74 28.77
CA SER A 126 26.36 3.53 27.76
C SER A 126 27.21 3.79 26.52
N LEU A 127 28.34 3.10 26.39
CA LEU A 127 29.31 3.29 25.33
C LEU A 127 29.09 2.28 24.20
N PHE A 128 29.04 2.77 22.97
CA PHE A 128 28.91 1.97 21.76
C PHE A 128 30.11 2.19 20.86
N SER A 129 30.66 1.10 20.35
CA SER A 129 31.61 1.11 19.23
C SER A 129 30.81 1.12 17.93
N LEU A 130 30.86 2.22 17.18
CA LEU A 130 30.33 2.29 15.82
C LEU A 130 31.44 2.00 14.82
N VAL A 131 31.21 1.03 13.96
CA VAL A 131 32.06 0.75 12.80
C VAL A 131 31.24 1.04 11.55
N VAL A 132 31.75 1.90 10.67
CA VAL A 132 31.16 2.10 9.35
C VAL A 132 31.52 0.90 8.50
N VAL A 133 30.52 0.06 8.23
CA VAL A 133 30.67 -1.15 7.41
C VAL A 133 30.66 -0.78 5.94
N SER A 134 29.84 0.21 5.57
CA SER A 134 29.84 0.80 4.24
C SER A 134 29.45 2.27 4.29
N SER A 135 30.21 3.14 3.61
CA SER A 135 29.88 4.57 3.46
C SER A 135 28.66 4.81 2.57
N ARG A 136 28.30 3.81 1.75
CA ARG A 136 27.08 3.81 0.92
C ARG A 136 26.42 2.46 1.07
N ALA A 137 25.15 2.42 1.45
CA ALA A 137 24.37 1.20 1.33
C ALA A 137 24.27 0.80 -0.15
N ALA A 138 25.16 -0.08 -0.59
CA ALA A 138 24.98 -0.84 -1.81
C ALA A 138 24.10 -2.03 -1.41
N PHE A 139 22.79 -1.87 -1.57
CA PHE A 139 21.90 -3.00 -1.45
C PHE A 139 22.23 -3.95 -2.59
N LEU A 140 22.77 -5.13 -2.26
CA LEU A 140 22.74 -6.24 -3.18
C LEU A 140 21.24 -6.53 -3.35
N LEU A 141 20.69 -6.08 -4.47
CA LEU A 141 19.39 -6.54 -4.93
C LEU A 141 19.55 -8.05 -5.05
N ASP A 142 19.06 -8.78 -4.03
CA ASP A 142 18.93 -10.22 -4.09
C ASP A 142 18.13 -10.49 -5.35
N THR A 143 18.76 -10.91 -6.45
CA THR A 143 18.08 -11.10 -7.73
C THR A 143 17.06 -12.23 -7.68
N THR A 144 17.05 -13.02 -6.60
CA THR A 144 15.99 -14.01 -6.34
C THR A 144 14.76 -13.41 -5.63
N ARG A 145 14.88 -12.20 -5.05
CA ARG A 145 13.79 -11.40 -4.45
C ARG A 145 13.59 -10.02 -5.10
N SER A 146 14.48 -9.63 -6.00
CA SER A 146 14.48 -8.35 -6.71
C SER A 146 13.47 -8.41 -7.84
N LEU A 147 12.45 -7.55 -7.73
CA LEU A 147 11.49 -7.27 -8.81
C LEU A 147 12.09 -6.37 -9.90
N MET A 148 13.37 -6.02 -9.83
CA MET A 148 14.08 -5.43 -10.96
C MET A 148 14.55 -6.56 -11.87
N SER A 149 13.60 -7.24 -12.53
CA SER A 149 13.96 -8.09 -13.66
C SER A 149 14.53 -7.19 -14.75
N GLN A 150 15.71 -7.55 -15.24
CA GLN A 150 16.15 -7.09 -16.54
C GLN A 150 15.06 -7.49 -17.53
N SER A 151 14.60 -6.50 -18.30
CA SER A 151 13.46 -6.59 -19.22
C SER A 151 13.71 -7.58 -20.35
N THR A 152 13.49 -8.85 -20.10
CA THR A 152 12.97 -9.78 -21.10
C THR A 152 11.55 -10.11 -20.64
N HIS A 153 10.61 -9.20 -20.90
CA HIS A 153 9.21 -9.33 -20.49
C HIS A 153 8.57 -10.58 -21.11
N SER A 154 8.65 -11.74 -20.44
CA SER A 154 7.51 -12.64 -20.48
C SER A 154 6.42 -11.94 -19.68
N SER A 155 5.43 -11.39 -20.37
CA SER A 155 4.28 -10.77 -19.72
C SER A 155 3.66 -11.78 -18.75
N ILE A 156 3.37 -11.34 -17.53
CA ILE A 156 2.72 -12.15 -16.47
C ILE A 156 1.38 -12.73 -16.94
N LEU A 157 0.75 -12.10 -17.94
CA LEU A 157 -0.40 -12.62 -18.65
C LEU A 157 0.01 -13.52 -19.82
N SER A 158 -0.61 -14.70 -19.89
CA SER A 158 -0.53 -15.55 -21.09
C SER A 158 -1.16 -14.85 -22.30
N GLU A 159 -0.82 -15.31 -23.50
CA GLU A 159 -1.45 -14.84 -24.72
C GLU A 159 -2.97 -15.10 -24.72
N SER A 160 -3.38 -16.29 -24.25
CA SER A 160 -4.81 -16.63 -24.12
C SER A 160 -5.57 -15.70 -23.17
N GLN A 161 -4.95 -15.27 -22.07
CA GLN A 161 -5.54 -14.30 -21.15
C GLN A 161 -5.67 -12.91 -21.78
N ARG A 162 -4.66 -12.47 -22.54
CA ARG A 162 -4.72 -11.20 -23.29
C ARG A 162 -5.80 -11.22 -24.35
N LEU A 163 -5.85 -12.28 -25.17
CA LEU A 163 -6.90 -12.45 -26.18
C LEU A 163 -8.30 -12.50 -25.55
N SER A 164 -8.44 -13.21 -24.42
CA SER A 164 -9.70 -13.23 -23.67
C SER A 164 -10.11 -11.84 -23.18
N PHE A 165 -9.17 -11.06 -22.64
CA PHE A 165 -9.46 -9.67 -22.22
C PHE A 165 -9.88 -8.80 -23.41
N MET A 166 -9.19 -8.89 -24.55
CA MET A 166 -9.52 -8.14 -25.76
C MET A 166 -10.90 -8.49 -26.31
N GLN A 167 -11.27 -9.78 -26.30
CA GLN A 167 -12.55 -10.27 -26.80
C GLN A 167 -13.71 -9.99 -25.85
N ASN A 168 -13.51 -10.22 -24.56
CA ASN A 168 -14.57 -10.22 -23.56
C ASN A 168 -14.68 -8.89 -22.82
N GLY A 169 -13.64 -8.05 -22.83
CA GLY A 169 -13.60 -6.78 -22.11
C GLY A 169 -13.35 -6.93 -20.61
N TYR A 170 -13.09 -8.14 -20.13
CA TYR A 170 -12.72 -8.41 -18.75
C TYR A 170 -11.84 -9.65 -18.63
N LEU A 171 -11.14 -9.77 -17.51
CA LEU A 171 -10.29 -10.91 -17.18
C LEU A 171 -10.34 -11.17 -15.67
N GLN A 172 -10.50 -12.43 -15.28
CA GLN A 172 -10.41 -12.84 -13.88
C GLN A 172 -9.11 -13.62 -13.63
N ILE A 173 -8.39 -13.23 -12.58
CA ILE A 173 -7.12 -13.83 -12.16
C ILE A 173 -7.32 -14.37 -10.74
N ARG A 174 -7.15 -15.69 -10.59
CA ARG A 174 -7.37 -16.39 -9.33
C ARG A 174 -6.19 -16.17 -8.38
N GLY A 175 -6.48 -15.88 -7.11
CA GLY A 175 -5.46 -15.75 -6.06
C GLY A 175 -4.40 -14.69 -6.33
N ALA A 176 -4.72 -13.63 -7.09
CA ALA A 176 -3.78 -12.55 -7.41
C ALA A 176 -3.27 -11.80 -6.16
N VAL A 177 -4.05 -11.82 -5.08
CA VAL A 177 -3.72 -11.18 -3.81
C VAL A 177 -3.65 -12.22 -2.71
N ALA A 178 -2.54 -12.23 -1.96
CA ALA A 178 -2.37 -13.11 -0.82
C ALA A 178 -3.48 -12.92 0.23
N LEU A 179 -4.01 -14.01 0.78
CA LEU A 179 -5.11 -13.97 1.75
C LEU A 179 -4.78 -13.14 3.00
N THR A 180 -3.51 -13.03 3.39
CA THR A 180 -3.08 -12.19 4.51
C THR A 180 -3.35 -10.71 4.26
N LEU A 181 -3.12 -10.22 3.02
CA LEU A 181 -3.44 -8.85 2.61
C LEU A 181 -4.94 -8.63 2.55
N ALA A 182 -5.68 -9.54 1.90
CA ALA A 182 -7.14 -9.48 1.80
C ALA A 182 -7.81 -9.47 3.19
N ASN A 183 -7.34 -10.32 4.11
CA ASN A 183 -7.85 -10.37 5.49
C ASN A 183 -7.54 -9.10 6.27
N THR A 184 -6.37 -8.48 6.04
CA THR A 184 -5.99 -7.22 6.69
C THR A 184 -6.89 -6.08 6.22
N ALA A 185 -7.15 -5.98 4.91
CA ALA A 185 -8.09 -5.04 4.32
C ALA A 185 -9.51 -5.25 4.88
N LEU A 186 -10.01 -6.49 4.87
CA LEU A 186 -11.35 -6.81 5.38
C LEU A 186 -11.50 -6.50 6.87
N ARG A 187 -10.48 -6.80 7.69
CA ARG A 187 -10.47 -6.42 9.11
C ARG A 187 -10.56 -4.91 9.29
N ARG A 188 -9.84 -4.14 8.48
CA ARG A 188 -9.89 -2.67 8.52
C ARG A 188 -11.27 -2.15 8.14
N ILE A 189 -11.87 -2.67 7.07
CA ILE A 189 -13.23 -2.31 6.63
C ILE A 189 -14.24 -2.62 7.74
N ASN A 190 -14.22 -3.83 8.29
CA ASN A 190 -15.17 -4.25 9.34
C ASN A 190 -15.02 -3.45 10.63
N HIS A 191 -13.78 -3.12 11.02
CA HIS A 191 -13.54 -2.23 12.15
C HIS A 191 -14.19 -0.86 11.92
N ASP A 192 -13.97 -0.27 10.75
CA ASP A 192 -14.47 1.07 10.43
C ASP A 192 -15.99 1.10 10.24
N LEU A 193 -16.60 0.02 9.75
CA LEU A 193 -18.06 -0.18 9.69
C LEU A 193 -18.72 -0.20 11.08
N GLY A 194 -18.01 -0.73 12.08
CA GLY A 194 -18.52 -0.81 13.46
C GLY A 194 -18.47 0.52 14.23
N ILE A 195 -17.86 1.57 13.66
CA ILE A 195 -17.74 2.88 14.31
C ILE A 195 -18.95 3.75 13.92
N PRO A 196 -19.75 4.23 14.90
CA PRO A 196 -20.86 5.14 14.61
C PRO A 196 -20.42 6.40 13.85
N GLY A 197 -21.12 6.75 12.77
CA GLY A 197 -20.85 7.92 11.96
C GLY A 197 -19.80 7.75 10.86
N ASN A 198 -19.15 6.58 10.74
CA ASN A 198 -18.23 6.29 9.63
C ASN A 198 -18.92 5.89 8.33
N MET A 199 -20.22 5.62 8.41
CA MET A 199 -21.11 5.39 7.28
C MET A 199 -21.74 6.73 6.91
N ILE A 200 -21.39 7.23 5.72
CA ILE A 200 -21.78 8.56 5.23
C ILE A 200 -22.63 8.46 3.96
N ASP A 201 -23.50 9.45 3.75
CA ASP A 201 -24.35 9.52 2.56
C ASP A 201 -23.54 9.81 1.29
N GLY A 202 -23.95 9.18 0.19
CA GLY A 202 -23.52 9.53 -1.17
C GLY A 202 -22.80 8.42 -1.95
N GLY A 203 -23.08 7.16 -1.68
CA GLY A 203 -22.82 6.08 -2.63
C GLY A 203 -23.72 6.19 -3.87
N VAL A 204 -23.40 5.42 -4.90
CA VAL A 204 -24.24 5.30 -6.11
C VAL A 204 -25.61 4.73 -5.68
N GLU A 205 -26.71 5.24 -6.25
CA GLU A 205 -28.09 4.82 -5.93
C GLU A 205 -28.56 5.12 -4.49
N GLY A 206 -27.99 6.14 -3.84
CA GLY A 206 -28.35 6.46 -2.45
C GLY A 206 -27.81 5.47 -1.42
N ASN A 207 -26.93 4.55 -1.84
CA ASN A 207 -26.25 3.63 -0.95
C ASN A 207 -25.33 4.37 0.02
N ILE A 208 -25.17 3.82 1.22
CA ILE A 208 -24.28 4.37 2.24
C ILE A 208 -22.85 3.94 1.90
N LYS A 209 -21.88 4.86 2.03
CA LYS A 209 -20.46 4.61 1.74
C LYS A 209 -19.63 4.79 3.01
N LEU A 210 -18.50 4.09 3.08
CA LEU A 210 -17.52 4.30 4.14
C LEU A 210 -16.80 5.64 3.95
N ALA A 211 -16.42 6.26 5.06
CA ALA A 211 -15.61 7.48 5.06
C ALA A 211 -14.30 7.30 4.27
N GLY A 212 -13.88 8.34 3.55
CA GLY A 212 -12.72 8.29 2.63
C GLY A 212 -11.39 7.90 3.28
N ASN A 213 -11.25 8.07 4.59
CA ASN A 213 -10.05 7.66 5.34
C ASN A 213 -9.83 6.13 5.32
N THR A 214 -10.89 5.34 5.21
CA THR A 214 -10.78 3.87 5.10
C THR A 214 -10.29 3.48 3.71
N SER A 215 -10.88 4.09 2.67
CA SER A 215 -10.56 3.90 1.25
C SER A 215 -9.09 4.17 0.90
N ASN A 216 -8.45 5.11 1.60
CA ASN A 216 -7.06 5.51 1.35
C ASN A 216 -6.10 4.92 2.39
N SER A 217 -6.55 3.98 3.22
CA SER A 217 -5.69 3.39 4.25
C SER A 217 -4.66 2.43 3.66
N ASP A 218 -3.50 2.32 4.32
CA ASP A 218 -2.44 1.38 3.92
C ASP A 218 -2.97 -0.05 3.77
N ALA A 219 -3.89 -0.49 4.62
CA ALA A 219 -4.49 -1.82 4.54
C ALA A 219 -5.19 -2.08 3.21
N ILE A 220 -5.83 -1.06 2.63
CA ILE A 220 -6.51 -1.14 1.33
C ILE A 220 -5.49 -0.99 0.20
N LEU A 221 -4.65 0.04 0.26
CA LEU A 221 -3.66 0.31 -0.79
C LEU A 221 -2.63 -0.82 -0.94
N ASN A 222 -2.29 -1.51 0.15
CA ASN A 222 -1.40 -2.67 0.13
C ASN A 222 -1.95 -3.85 -0.69
N LEU A 223 -3.26 -3.92 -0.95
CA LEU A 223 -3.82 -4.91 -1.89
C LEU A 223 -3.25 -4.71 -3.31
N TYR A 224 -2.93 -3.47 -3.68
CA TYR A 224 -2.30 -3.13 -4.95
C TYR A 224 -0.77 -3.12 -4.85
N TYR A 225 -0.21 -2.44 -3.84
CA TYR A 225 1.24 -2.20 -3.74
C TYR A 225 2.07 -3.40 -3.28
N LEU A 226 1.49 -4.30 -2.48
CA LEU A 226 2.21 -5.46 -1.91
C LEU A 226 1.81 -6.79 -2.57
N SER A 227 1.12 -6.73 -3.71
CA SER A 227 0.73 -7.89 -4.52
C SER A 227 1.20 -7.74 -5.97
N ASP A 228 0.89 -8.73 -6.81
CA ASP A 228 1.19 -8.68 -8.24
C ASP A 228 0.13 -7.93 -9.07
N VAL A 229 -0.89 -7.32 -8.43
CA VAL A 229 -1.96 -6.59 -9.12
C VAL A 229 -1.41 -5.53 -10.08
N SER A 230 -0.41 -4.75 -9.65
CA SER A 230 0.21 -3.72 -10.50
C SER A 230 0.81 -4.30 -11.78
N LYS A 231 1.45 -5.47 -11.70
CA LYS A 231 2.03 -6.16 -12.85
C LYS A 231 0.97 -6.61 -13.85
N TYR A 232 -0.17 -7.10 -13.37
CA TYR A 232 -1.29 -7.48 -14.24
C TYR A 232 -1.93 -6.26 -14.93
N VAL A 233 -2.05 -5.14 -14.21
CA VAL A 233 -2.55 -3.88 -14.77
C VAL A 233 -1.58 -3.34 -15.84
N GLU A 234 -0.28 -3.28 -15.55
CA GLU A 234 0.74 -2.85 -16.50
C GLU A 234 0.85 -3.78 -17.72
N ALA A 235 0.59 -5.08 -17.56
CA ALA A 235 0.56 -6.01 -18.69
C ALA A 235 -0.58 -5.73 -19.69
N LEU A 236 -1.62 -5.01 -19.29
CA LEU A 236 -2.71 -4.58 -20.18
C LEU A 236 -2.56 -3.12 -20.63
N VAL A 237 -2.18 -2.22 -19.72
CA VAL A 237 -2.13 -0.76 -19.97
C VAL A 237 -0.80 -0.32 -20.58
N GLY A 238 0.28 -1.07 -20.35
CA GLY A 238 1.64 -0.72 -20.72
C GLY A 238 2.53 -0.48 -19.50
N ALA A 239 3.74 -1.04 -19.54
CA ALA A 239 4.73 -0.90 -18.47
C ALA A 239 5.06 0.59 -18.21
N GLY A 240 4.97 1.02 -16.96
CA GLY A 240 5.22 2.41 -16.57
C GLY A 240 4.18 3.43 -17.07
N GLN A 241 3.09 2.99 -17.71
CA GLN A 241 2.00 3.87 -18.15
C GLN A 241 0.86 3.97 -17.13
N VAL A 242 0.94 3.21 -16.04
CA VAL A 242 -0.09 3.16 -15.01
C VAL A 242 0.23 4.18 -13.93
N VAL A 243 -0.69 5.11 -13.69
CA VAL A 243 -0.63 5.97 -12.49
C VAL A 243 -1.13 5.15 -11.29
N PRO A 244 -0.31 4.93 -10.25
CA PRO A 244 -0.73 4.13 -9.10
C PRO A 244 -1.92 4.75 -8.36
N PRO A 245 -2.84 3.92 -7.81
CA PRO A 245 -3.99 4.42 -7.09
C PRO A 245 -3.58 5.07 -5.77
N GLN A 246 -4.15 6.24 -5.48
CA GLN A 246 -4.01 6.93 -4.18
C GLN A 246 -5.14 6.60 -3.20
N GLY A 247 -6.15 5.87 -3.69
CA GLY A 247 -7.33 5.47 -2.96
C GLY A 247 -8.10 4.40 -3.72
N ALA A 248 -9.06 3.76 -3.05
CA ALA A 248 -9.94 2.78 -3.68
C ALA A 248 -11.40 3.00 -3.28
N GLN A 249 -12.31 2.58 -4.17
CA GLN A 249 -13.71 2.45 -3.82
C GLN A 249 -13.94 1.12 -3.08
N ILE A 250 -14.63 1.18 -1.94
CA ILE A 250 -15.07 -0.03 -1.22
C ILE A 250 -16.50 -0.32 -1.66
N ALA A 251 -16.67 -1.32 -2.53
CA ALA A 251 -17.97 -1.74 -3.03
C ALA A 251 -18.65 -2.68 -2.03
N LEU A 252 -19.40 -2.10 -1.08
CA LEU A 252 -20.23 -2.86 -0.16
C LEU A 252 -21.54 -3.26 -0.84
N ARG A 253 -21.97 -4.50 -0.62
CA ARG A 253 -23.26 -5.05 -1.01
C ARG A 253 -23.80 -5.79 0.21
N PHE A 254 -24.83 -5.24 0.83
CA PHE A 254 -25.52 -5.90 1.93
C PHE A 254 -26.61 -6.80 1.36
N PRO A 255 -26.95 -7.91 2.02
CA PRO A 255 -28.12 -8.71 1.63
C PRO A 255 -29.38 -7.84 1.62
N GLU A 256 -30.11 -7.87 0.52
CA GLU A 256 -31.40 -7.19 0.40
C GLU A 256 -32.52 -8.05 1.01
N LEU A 257 -33.55 -7.39 1.51
CA LEU A 257 -34.76 -8.05 1.99
C LEU A 257 -35.74 -8.19 0.82
N GLY A 258 -36.01 -9.40 0.37
CA GLY A 258 -36.96 -9.66 -0.70
C GLY A 258 -36.62 -10.89 -1.53
N GLU A 259 -37.38 -11.07 -2.60
CA GLU A 259 -37.12 -12.13 -3.58
C GLU A 259 -35.87 -11.78 -4.40
N PRO A 260 -35.00 -12.77 -4.69
CA PRO A 260 -33.84 -12.55 -5.56
C PRO A 260 -34.27 -12.06 -6.95
N ARG A 261 -33.58 -11.04 -7.45
CA ARG A 261 -33.85 -10.43 -8.77
C ARG A 261 -32.63 -10.60 -9.66
N GLU A 262 -32.84 -11.18 -10.84
CA GLU A 262 -31.79 -11.29 -11.85
C GLU A 262 -31.51 -9.92 -12.49
N PRO A 263 -30.23 -9.56 -12.70
CA PRO A 263 -29.87 -8.34 -13.41
C PRO A 263 -30.34 -8.41 -14.87
N LEU A 264 -30.82 -7.28 -15.39
CA LEU A 264 -31.29 -7.19 -16.78
C LEU A 264 -30.21 -6.62 -17.69
N GLY A 265 -30.27 -6.97 -18.99
CA GLY A 265 -29.31 -6.47 -19.99
C GLY A 265 -29.38 -4.97 -20.29
N THR A 266 -30.41 -4.31 -19.77
CA THR A 266 -30.62 -2.86 -19.84
C THR A 266 -30.21 -2.14 -18.55
N GLU A 267 -29.65 -2.87 -17.57
CA GLU A 267 -29.23 -2.37 -16.26
C GLU A 267 -27.70 -2.38 -16.11
N TRP A 268 -27.04 -1.34 -16.61
CA TRP A 268 -25.58 -1.26 -16.61
C TRP A 268 -25.06 0.17 -16.59
N HIS A 269 -23.79 0.31 -16.24
CA HIS A 269 -23.04 1.55 -16.41
C HIS A 269 -21.62 1.23 -16.91
N THR A 270 -20.91 2.24 -17.43
CA THR A 270 -19.48 2.14 -17.75
C THR A 270 -18.68 3.08 -16.86
N ASP A 271 -17.55 2.63 -16.32
CA ASP A 271 -16.74 3.47 -15.43
C ASP A 271 -16.02 4.61 -16.18
N GLY A 272 -15.79 4.43 -17.49
CA GLY A 272 -15.21 5.43 -18.39
C GLY A 272 -16.16 6.54 -18.82
N MET A 273 -17.46 6.45 -18.53
CA MET A 273 -18.44 7.49 -18.86
C MET A 273 -19.18 7.96 -17.60
N ARG A 274 -19.14 9.27 -17.33
CA ARG A 274 -19.92 9.90 -16.26
C ARG A 274 -20.63 11.13 -16.78
N GLN A 275 -21.95 11.21 -16.57
CA GLN A 275 -22.80 12.33 -17.03
C GLN A 275 -22.62 12.60 -18.53
N GLY A 276 -22.49 11.51 -19.31
CA GLY A 276 -22.21 11.51 -20.73
C GLY A 276 -20.95 12.26 -21.16
N ARG A 277 -19.99 12.40 -20.24
CA ARG A 277 -18.62 12.80 -20.54
C ARG A 277 -17.68 11.64 -20.29
N LEU A 278 -16.65 11.58 -21.10
CA LEU A 278 -15.55 10.65 -20.94
C LEU A 278 -14.78 11.04 -19.69
N HIS A 279 -14.68 10.09 -18.76
CA HIS A 279 -13.89 10.22 -17.56
C HIS A 279 -12.50 9.61 -17.79
N PRO A 280 -11.42 10.19 -17.24
CA PRO A 280 -10.06 9.62 -17.35
C PRO A 280 -9.94 8.37 -16.46
N PHE A 281 -10.64 7.31 -16.81
CA PHE A 281 -10.65 6.03 -16.12
C PHE A 281 -10.10 4.97 -17.07
N THR A 282 -8.97 4.38 -16.69
CA THR A 282 -8.13 3.59 -17.61
C THR A 282 -8.40 2.09 -17.55
N LEU A 283 -8.70 1.56 -16.36
CA LEU A 283 -8.97 0.15 -16.13
C LEU A 283 -9.60 -0.02 -14.75
N LEU A 284 -10.64 -0.84 -14.63
CA LEU A 284 -11.12 -1.27 -13.32
C LEU A 284 -10.26 -2.45 -12.85
N ALA A 285 -9.73 -2.36 -11.63
CA ALA A 285 -9.08 -3.47 -10.93
C ALA A 285 -9.84 -3.81 -9.64
N GLY A 286 -10.81 -4.72 -9.74
CA GLY A 286 -11.64 -5.17 -8.63
C GLY A 286 -11.00 -6.35 -7.89
N ILE A 287 -10.88 -6.26 -6.57
CA ILE A 287 -10.30 -7.34 -5.74
C ILE A 287 -11.39 -7.86 -4.81
N ALA A 288 -11.67 -9.16 -4.87
CA ALA A 288 -12.67 -9.79 -4.02
C ALA A 288 -12.17 -9.91 -2.58
N LEU A 289 -12.91 -9.35 -1.62
CA LEU A 289 -12.59 -9.45 -0.18
C LEU A 289 -13.45 -10.49 0.56
N SER A 290 -14.50 -10.98 -0.09
CA SER A 290 -15.35 -12.08 0.35
C SER A 290 -15.42 -13.15 -0.74
N ASN A 291 -15.81 -14.37 -0.35
CA ASN A 291 -16.16 -15.39 -1.33
C ASN A 291 -17.54 -15.10 -1.88
N VAL A 292 -17.68 -15.19 -3.19
CA VAL A 292 -18.91 -15.05 -3.95
C VAL A 292 -18.99 -16.26 -4.88
N SER A 293 -19.38 -17.40 -4.32
CA SER A 293 -19.33 -18.71 -4.98
C SER A 293 -20.55 -19.03 -5.82
N GLU A 294 -21.63 -18.26 -5.67
CA GLU A 294 -22.90 -18.45 -6.35
C GLU A 294 -23.38 -17.11 -6.94
N PRO A 295 -24.28 -17.14 -7.95
CA PRO A 295 -24.98 -15.95 -8.40
C PRO A 295 -25.81 -15.29 -7.28
N LEU A 296 -26.16 -14.02 -7.46
CA LEU A 296 -27.00 -13.22 -6.57
C LEU A 296 -26.44 -13.04 -5.15
N CYS A 297 -25.13 -13.21 -4.99
CA CYS A 297 -24.41 -13.03 -3.72
C CYS A 297 -23.63 -11.69 -3.69
N GLY A 298 -24.10 -10.68 -4.44
CA GLY A 298 -23.42 -9.40 -4.60
C GLY A 298 -22.26 -9.43 -5.62
N ASN A 299 -22.33 -10.33 -6.60
CA ASN A 299 -21.33 -10.51 -7.64
C ASN A 299 -21.09 -9.23 -8.44
N LEU A 300 -19.83 -9.02 -8.87
CA LEU A 300 -19.58 -8.12 -9.97
C LEU A 300 -20.18 -8.73 -11.23
N THR A 301 -21.03 -7.96 -11.91
CA THR A 301 -21.72 -8.39 -13.12
C THR A 301 -21.12 -7.67 -14.32
N VAL A 302 -20.84 -8.42 -15.38
CA VAL A 302 -20.22 -7.92 -16.61
C VAL A 302 -21.01 -8.36 -17.84
N PHE A 303 -20.88 -7.60 -18.92
CA PHE A 303 -21.42 -7.95 -20.23
C PHE A 303 -20.27 -8.26 -21.17
N SER A 304 -20.07 -9.55 -21.48
CA SER A 304 -18.93 -9.98 -22.29
C SER A 304 -18.97 -9.35 -23.68
N GLY A 305 -17.87 -8.75 -24.11
CA GLY A 305 -17.75 -8.10 -25.42
C GLY A 305 -18.51 -6.77 -25.54
N SER A 306 -19.10 -6.28 -24.45
CA SER A 306 -19.90 -5.05 -24.47
C SER A 306 -19.08 -3.82 -24.87
N HIS A 307 -17.78 -3.76 -24.51
CA HIS A 307 -16.87 -2.69 -24.92
C HIS A 307 -16.81 -2.57 -26.46
N LEU A 308 -16.78 -3.66 -27.21
CA LEU A 308 -16.83 -3.59 -28.68
C LEU A 308 -18.20 -3.17 -29.18
N SER A 309 -19.28 -3.72 -28.59
CA SER A 309 -20.65 -3.44 -29.03
C SER A 309 -21.07 -1.98 -28.81
N LEU A 310 -20.59 -1.38 -27.72
CA LEU A 310 -20.85 0.01 -27.38
C LEU A 310 -20.00 0.95 -28.25
N GLN A 311 -18.84 0.50 -28.74
CA GLN A 311 -17.93 1.32 -29.54
C GLN A 311 -18.59 1.73 -30.84
N GLY A 312 -19.24 0.78 -31.50
CA GLY A 312 -20.01 1.03 -32.71
C GLY A 312 -21.24 1.91 -32.49
N ARG A 313 -21.63 2.20 -31.24
CA ARG A 313 -22.78 3.03 -30.87
C ARG A 313 -22.38 4.40 -30.35
N LEU A 314 -21.09 4.65 -30.11
CA LEU A 314 -20.62 5.95 -29.65
C LEU A 314 -20.58 6.96 -30.81
N ALA A 315 -21.22 8.09 -30.60
CA ALA A 315 -21.09 9.28 -31.42
C ALA A 315 -19.72 9.94 -31.24
N ALA A 316 -19.35 10.82 -32.17
CA ALA A 316 -18.06 11.53 -32.15
C ALA A 316 -17.86 12.40 -30.89
N ASP A 317 -18.94 12.85 -30.26
CA ASP A 317 -18.95 13.60 -29.00
C ASP A 317 -19.00 12.70 -27.75
N GLY A 318 -18.87 11.38 -27.92
CA GLY A 318 -18.78 10.40 -26.84
C GLY A 318 -20.12 9.95 -26.27
N LYS A 319 -21.24 10.32 -26.90
CA LYS A 319 -22.59 9.90 -26.47
C LYS A 319 -23.00 8.58 -27.10
N LEU A 320 -23.90 7.85 -26.46
CA LEU A 320 -24.53 6.70 -27.07
C LEU A 320 -25.66 7.16 -28.01
N HIS A 321 -25.51 6.89 -29.30
CA HIS A 321 -26.51 7.22 -30.31
C HIS A 321 -27.89 6.66 -29.91
N GLY A 322 -28.88 7.55 -29.77
CA GLY A 322 -30.26 7.19 -29.43
C GLY A 322 -30.55 7.15 -27.92
N TYR A 323 -29.58 7.46 -27.05
CA TYR A 323 -29.73 7.39 -25.59
C TYR A 323 -29.30 8.71 -24.88
N ASP A 324 -29.35 9.82 -25.61
CA ASP A 324 -28.87 11.15 -25.17
C ASP A 324 -29.64 11.75 -23.97
N GLY A 325 -30.83 11.23 -23.64
CA GLY A 325 -31.66 11.74 -22.54
C GLY A 325 -31.44 11.05 -21.18
N GLU A 326 -30.93 9.81 -21.19
CA GLU A 326 -30.84 8.94 -20.00
C GLU A 326 -29.42 8.90 -19.43
N ALA A 327 -28.41 9.02 -20.29
CA ALA A 327 -26.98 9.04 -19.94
C ALA A 327 -26.49 10.35 -19.25
N TYR A 328 -27.35 11.35 -19.07
CA TYR A 328 -26.94 12.73 -18.73
C TYR A 328 -27.54 13.31 -17.45
N LYS A 329 -28.55 12.67 -16.86
CA LYS A 329 -29.09 13.15 -15.59
C LYS A 329 -28.17 12.73 -14.46
N ALA A 330 -27.72 13.69 -13.64
CA ALA A 330 -26.85 13.41 -12.49
C ALA A 330 -27.54 12.54 -11.41
N ASP A 331 -28.86 12.48 -11.52
CA ASP A 331 -29.89 11.85 -10.72
C ASP A 331 -30.54 10.62 -11.42
N SER A 332 -30.15 10.33 -12.68
CA SER A 332 -30.49 9.06 -13.33
C SER A 332 -29.60 7.96 -12.77
N VAL A 333 -30.23 6.97 -12.15
CA VAL A 333 -29.59 5.69 -11.92
C VAL A 333 -29.35 5.07 -13.30
N TRP A 334 -28.09 4.97 -13.71
CA TRP A 334 -27.74 4.25 -14.92
C TRP A 334 -28.22 2.81 -14.77
N GLY A 335 -29.10 2.39 -15.68
CA GLY A 335 -29.75 1.09 -15.57
C GLY A 335 -31.17 1.12 -15.00
N ASP A 336 -31.97 2.15 -15.30
CA ASP A 336 -33.43 2.14 -15.05
C ASP A 336 -34.23 1.31 -16.09
N GLY A 337 -33.52 0.52 -16.91
CA GLY A 337 -34.08 -0.31 -17.96
C GLY A 337 -34.17 0.35 -19.33
N ARG A 338 -33.74 1.60 -19.49
CA ARG A 338 -33.80 2.35 -20.77
C ARG A 338 -32.52 2.32 -21.59
N LEU A 339 -31.45 1.73 -21.08
CA LEU A 339 -30.22 1.55 -21.85
C LEU A 339 -30.38 0.46 -22.90
N PRO A 340 -29.54 0.45 -23.96
CA PRO A 340 -29.59 -0.63 -24.93
C PRO A 340 -29.30 -1.96 -24.24
N ASP A 341 -30.07 -2.97 -24.62
CA ASP A 341 -29.93 -4.33 -24.10
C ASP A 341 -28.61 -4.95 -24.59
N MET A 342 -27.74 -5.27 -23.62
CA MET A 342 -26.44 -5.91 -23.83
C MET A 342 -26.52 -7.44 -23.79
N GLY A 343 -27.73 -8.01 -23.68
CA GLY A 343 -27.97 -9.44 -23.58
C GLY A 343 -27.85 -9.95 -22.14
N THR A 344 -27.58 -11.24 -21.98
CA THR A 344 -27.54 -11.87 -20.66
C THR A 344 -26.28 -11.46 -19.89
N PRO A 345 -26.43 -10.82 -18.71
CA PRO A 345 -25.30 -10.50 -17.86
C PRO A 345 -24.58 -11.75 -17.33
N ILE A 346 -23.27 -11.63 -17.12
CA ILE A 346 -22.43 -12.65 -16.49
C ILE A 346 -22.10 -12.21 -15.07
N GLN A 347 -22.60 -12.94 -14.09
CA GLN A 347 -22.27 -12.75 -12.68
C GLN A 347 -20.96 -13.48 -12.36
N LEU A 348 -19.90 -12.72 -12.04
CA LEU A 348 -18.58 -13.30 -11.82
C LEU A 348 -18.51 -13.98 -10.45
N LEU A 349 -18.12 -15.26 -10.44
CA LEU A 349 -17.86 -16.01 -9.21
C LEU A 349 -16.42 -15.79 -8.76
N ALA A 350 -16.21 -15.33 -7.53
CA ALA A 350 -14.89 -14.93 -7.05
C ALA A 350 -14.59 -15.54 -5.67
N ALA A 351 -13.37 -16.01 -5.48
CA ALA A 351 -12.85 -16.29 -4.15
C ALA A 351 -12.15 -15.04 -3.61
N ARG A 352 -12.06 -14.93 -2.28
CA ARG A 352 -11.29 -13.85 -1.65
C ARG A 352 -9.84 -13.86 -2.16
N GLY A 353 -9.36 -12.69 -2.58
CA GLY A 353 -8.02 -12.50 -3.15
C GLY A 353 -7.97 -12.63 -4.68
N ASP A 354 -9.09 -13.00 -5.33
CA ASP A 354 -9.18 -12.95 -6.79
C ASP A 354 -9.23 -11.49 -7.28
N LEU A 355 -8.64 -11.27 -8.45
CA LEU A 355 -8.62 -10.00 -9.17
C LEU A 355 -9.52 -10.11 -10.40
N VAL A 356 -10.33 -9.09 -10.65
CA VAL A 356 -11.05 -8.86 -11.90
C VAL A 356 -10.52 -7.56 -12.51
N LEU A 357 -10.05 -7.66 -13.76
CA LEU A 357 -9.72 -6.52 -14.59
C LEU A 357 -10.87 -6.31 -15.58
N ALA A 358 -11.40 -5.09 -15.67
CA ALA A 358 -12.47 -4.79 -16.62
C ALA A 358 -12.18 -3.51 -17.40
N HIS A 359 -12.44 -3.58 -18.70
CA HIS A 359 -12.22 -2.52 -19.65
C HIS A 359 -13.21 -1.37 -19.40
N PRO A 360 -12.75 -0.10 -19.34
CA PRO A 360 -13.58 1.00 -18.85
C PRO A 360 -14.46 1.67 -19.90
N ASP A 361 -14.08 1.56 -21.17
CA ASP A 361 -14.58 2.38 -22.28
C ASP A 361 -14.72 1.52 -23.55
N PRO A 362 -15.63 1.83 -24.46
CA PRO A 362 -15.64 1.18 -25.76
C PRO A 362 -14.45 1.45 -26.71
N ARG A 363 -13.60 2.45 -26.48
CA ARG A 363 -12.73 3.03 -27.54
C ARG A 363 -11.31 2.50 -27.69
N TRP A 364 -10.86 1.50 -26.94
CA TRP A 364 -9.49 0.98 -27.11
C TRP A 364 -9.42 0.06 -28.34
N SER A 365 -8.52 0.40 -29.28
CA SER A 365 -8.13 -0.42 -30.42
C SER A 365 -6.67 -0.76 -30.35
#